data_AF-A0A7G7W3I9-F1
#
_entry.id   AF-A0A7G7W3I9-F1
#
_cell.length_a   1.000
_cell.length_b   1.000
_cell.length_c   1.000
_cell.angle_alpha   90.00
_cell.angle_beta   90.00
_cell.angle_gamma   90.00
#
_symmetry.space_group_name_H-M   'P 1'
#
loop_
_entity.id
_entity.type
_entity.pdbx_description
1 polymer ?
#
loop_
_entity_poly.entity_id
_entity_poly.type
_entity_poly.pdbx_seq_one_letter_code
_entity_poly.pdbx_strand_id
1 'polypeptide(L)'
;MLTWSLLTSLVYLAMLYAVFYNWMDADTGLFRDDKMILLPVVPGLLMLLAEGLLHTFPIYQHRAEAFRNHLNPVKGIWLLLVLSLGTLVFCFSLDLLYCQFVDASIPQTYAETVAQMSLKGGRVPDDSVVRSFAQLPFFAQNIFMNIISIILGNVLALMIGRSIAKPLVPQLT
;
A
#
# COMPACT_ATOMS: atom_id res chain seq x y z
N MET A 1 -2.51 -10.55 13.83
CA MET A 1 -2.71 -9.24 13.16
C MET A 1 -1.44 -8.78 12.47
N LEU A 2 -0.31 -8.65 13.15
CA LEU A 2 0.97 -8.24 12.52
C LEU A 2 1.40 -9.15 11.35
N THR A 3 1.24 -10.47 11.46
CA THR A 3 1.52 -11.40 10.35
C THR A 3 0.69 -11.11 9.11
N TRP A 4 -0.56 -10.66 9.30
CA TRP A 4 -1.43 -10.28 8.19
C TRP A 4 -1.01 -8.95 7.59
N SER A 5 -0.63 -7.95 8.40
CA SER A 5 -0.04 -6.71 7.89
C SER A 5 1.24 -6.99 7.10
N LEU A 6 2.12 -7.87 7.59
CA LEU A 6 3.33 -8.28 6.86
C LEU A 6 2.99 -8.95 5.53
N LEU A 7 2.05 -9.90 5.53
CA LEU A 7 1.61 -10.58 4.30
C LEU A 7 1.00 -9.58 3.30
N THR A 8 0.14 -8.67 3.76
CA THR A 8 -0.46 -7.63 2.93
C THR A 8 0.61 -6.72 2.34
N SER A 9 1.60 -6.30 3.13
CA SER A 9 2.74 -5.51 2.65
C SER A 9 3.55 -6.25 1.59
N LEU A 10 3.83 -7.54 1.80
CA LEU A 10 4.56 -8.36 0.81
C LEU A 10 3.79 -8.51 -0.49
N VAL A 11 2.48 -8.82 -0.42
CA VAL A 11 1.63 -8.93 -1.60
C VAL A 11 1.53 -7.60 -2.33
N TYR A 12 1.31 -6.50 -1.60
CA TYR A 12 1.26 -5.16 -2.16
C TYR A 12 2.55 -4.80 -2.88
N LEU A 13 3.71 -4.95 -2.23
CA LEU A 13 5.01 -4.61 -2.84
C LEU A 13 5.31 -5.50 -4.04
N ALA A 14 5.04 -6.81 -3.96
CA ALA A 14 5.21 -7.70 -5.09
C ALA A 14 4.35 -7.29 -6.30
N MET A 15 3.07 -6.97 -6.07
CA MET A 15 2.18 -6.49 -7.12
C MET A 15 2.65 -5.14 -7.69
N LEU A 16 3.04 -4.22 -6.82
CA LEU A 16 3.51 -2.88 -7.20
C LEU A 16 4.73 -2.97 -8.12
N TYR A 17 5.77 -3.69 -7.68
CA TYR A 17 6.99 -3.87 -8.44
C TYR A 17 6.73 -4.63 -9.73
N ALA A 18 5.91 -5.68 -9.70
CA ALA A 18 5.54 -6.40 -10.92
C ALA A 18 4.86 -5.46 -11.94
N VAL A 19 3.89 -4.64 -11.52
CA VAL A 19 3.23 -3.70 -12.43
C VAL A 19 4.22 -2.68 -12.97
N PHE A 20 5.09 -2.13 -12.11
CA PHE A 20 5.97 -1.03 -12.47
C PHE A 20 7.13 -1.46 -13.37
N TYR A 21 7.73 -2.63 -13.14
CA TYR A 21 8.69 -3.20 -14.08
C TYR A 21 8.09 -3.43 -15.47
N ASN A 22 6.82 -3.84 -15.54
CA ASN A 22 6.13 -3.99 -16.83
C ASN A 22 5.76 -2.64 -17.50
N TRP A 23 5.79 -1.54 -16.76
CA TRP A 23 5.47 -0.19 -17.26
C TRP A 23 6.72 0.59 -17.65
N MET A 24 7.90 0.13 -17.24
CA MET A 24 9.15 0.65 -17.73
C MET A 24 9.31 0.28 -19.22
N ASP A 25 9.72 1.26 -19.99
CA ASP A 25 10.14 1.08 -21.37
C ASP A 25 11.54 0.46 -21.39
N ALA A 26 11.71 -0.60 -22.15
CA ALA A 26 12.97 -1.32 -22.26
C ALA A 26 14.06 -0.49 -22.95
N ASP A 27 13.67 0.43 -23.83
CA ASP A 27 14.60 1.22 -24.64
C ASP A 27 15.07 2.48 -23.93
N THR A 28 14.18 3.12 -23.15
CA THR A 28 14.48 4.40 -22.48
C THR A 28 14.75 4.25 -20.98
N GLY A 29 14.34 3.13 -20.36
CA GLY A 29 14.39 2.95 -18.91
C GLY A 29 13.41 3.82 -18.13
N LEU A 30 12.55 4.58 -18.83
CA LEU A 30 11.55 5.47 -18.26
C LEU A 30 10.17 4.83 -18.23
N PHE A 31 9.25 5.36 -17.42
CA PHE A 31 7.86 4.95 -17.53
C PHE A 31 7.27 5.45 -18.85
N ARG A 32 6.52 4.57 -19.53
CA ARG A 32 5.87 4.90 -20.80
C ARG A 32 4.93 6.11 -20.63
N ASP A 33 4.94 7.01 -21.62
CA ASP A 33 4.16 8.25 -21.60
C ASP A 33 2.65 8.00 -21.38
N ASP A 34 2.09 6.89 -21.92
CA ASP A 34 0.68 6.53 -21.76
C ASP A 34 0.31 6.08 -20.34
N LYS A 35 1.29 5.77 -19.50
CA LYS A 35 1.11 5.35 -18.10
C LYS A 35 1.36 6.46 -17.09
N MET A 36 1.93 7.59 -17.53
CA MET A 36 2.32 8.70 -16.67
C MET A 36 1.20 9.21 -15.76
N ILE A 37 -0.03 9.36 -16.29
CA ILE A 37 -1.19 9.85 -15.52
C ILE A 37 -1.57 8.88 -14.39
N LEU A 38 -1.27 7.58 -14.54
CA LEU A 38 -1.68 6.53 -13.62
C LEU A 38 -0.66 6.29 -12.50
N LEU A 39 0.59 6.75 -12.66
CA LEU A 39 1.66 6.52 -11.69
C LEU A 39 1.34 6.98 -10.25
N PRO A 40 0.64 8.10 -10.00
CA PRO A 40 0.26 8.51 -8.65
C PRO A 40 -0.93 7.72 -8.07
N VAL A 41 -1.75 7.13 -8.93
CA VAL A 41 -3.04 6.54 -8.56
C VAL A 41 -2.94 5.03 -8.34
N VAL A 42 -2.20 4.34 -9.21
CA VAL A 42 -2.06 2.88 -9.20
C VAL A 42 -1.51 2.34 -7.88
N PRO A 43 -0.45 2.92 -7.27
CA PRO A 43 0.03 2.45 -5.96
C PRO A 43 -1.07 2.49 -4.91
N GLY A 44 -1.86 3.57 -4.90
CA GLY A 44 -3.00 3.71 -3.99
C GLY A 44 -4.10 2.68 -4.24
N LEU A 45 -4.42 2.38 -5.50
CA LEU A 45 -5.44 1.37 -5.85
C LEU A 45 -4.99 -0.05 -5.49
N LEU A 46 -3.73 -0.39 -5.79
CA LEU A 46 -3.16 -1.69 -5.43
C LEU A 46 -3.14 -1.89 -3.91
N MET A 47 -2.77 -0.84 -3.16
CA MET A 47 -2.82 -0.85 -1.70
C MET A 47 -4.24 -1.05 -1.19
N LEU A 48 -5.21 -0.29 -1.73
CA LEU A 48 -6.61 -0.40 -1.33
C LEU A 48 -7.15 -1.83 -1.52
N LEU A 49 -6.82 -2.46 -2.65
CA LEU A 49 -7.20 -3.85 -2.95
C LEU A 49 -6.52 -4.85 -2.01
N ALA A 50 -5.21 -4.73 -1.82
CA ALA A 50 -4.45 -5.62 -0.95
C ALA A 50 -4.97 -5.57 0.49
N GLU A 51 -5.10 -4.36 1.06
CA GLU A 51 -5.65 -4.13 2.39
C GLU A 51 -7.08 -4.63 2.52
N GLY A 52 -7.96 -4.22 1.58
CA GLY A 52 -9.37 -4.56 1.61
C GLY A 52 -9.61 -6.07 1.59
N LEU A 53 -8.92 -6.81 0.70
CA LEU A 53 -9.09 -8.25 0.55
C LEU A 53 -8.43 -9.02 1.69
N LEU A 54 -7.16 -8.73 1.99
CA LEU A 54 -6.37 -9.54 2.91
C LEU A 54 -6.70 -9.26 4.37
N HIS A 55 -7.09 -8.05 4.75
CA HIS A 55 -7.47 -7.76 6.14
C HIS A 55 -8.93 -8.13 6.46
N THR A 56 -9.80 -8.32 5.47
CA THR A 56 -11.17 -8.78 5.73
C THR A 56 -11.20 -10.12 6.47
N PHE A 57 -10.34 -11.05 6.07
CA PHE A 57 -10.29 -12.39 6.63
C PHE A 57 -9.87 -12.45 8.11
N PRO A 58 -8.71 -11.88 8.54
CA PRO A 58 -8.33 -11.87 9.94
C PRO A 58 -9.29 -11.08 10.82
N ILE A 59 -9.91 -10.01 10.30
CA ILE A 59 -10.96 -9.26 11.04
C ILE A 59 -12.16 -10.16 11.29
N TYR A 60 -12.62 -10.90 10.27
CA TYR A 60 -13.70 -11.87 10.43
C TYR A 60 -13.34 -12.95 11.46
N GLN A 61 -12.17 -13.57 11.33
CA GLN A 61 -11.71 -14.63 12.25
C GLN A 61 -11.64 -14.13 13.70
N HIS A 62 -11.03 -12.97 13.93
CA HIS A 62 -10.91 -12.38 15.25
C HIS A 62 -12.27 -12.13 15.90
N ARG A 63 -13.26 -11.65 15.13
CA ARG A 63 -14.61 -11.44 15.67
C ARG A 63 -15.32 -12.76 15.92
N ALA A 64 -15.25 -13.72 15.00
CA ALA A 64 -15.86 -15.03 15.16
C ALA A 64 -15.32 -15.77 16.40
N GLU A 65 -14.01 -15.71 16.63
CA GLU A 65 -13.35 -16.29 17.80
C GLU A 65 -13.75 -15.59 19.11
N ALA A 66 -13.82 -14.25 19.11
CA ALA A 66 -14.32 -13.51 20.27
C ALA A 66 -15.75 -13.93 20.64
N PHE A 67 -16.64 -14.10 19.64
CA PHE A 67 -18.00 -14.57 19.90
C PHE A 67 -18.04 -16.01 20.42
N ARG A 68 -17.28 -16.94 19.82
CA ARG A 68 -17.20 -18.34 20.26
C ARG A 68 -16.69 -18.49 21.70
N ASN A 69 -15.80 -17.59 22.13
CA ASN A 69 -15.21 -17.62 23.46
C ASN A 69 -15.94 -16.71 24.47
N HIS A 70 -17.10 -16.14 24.11
CA HIS A 70 -17.87 -15.19 24.92
C HIS A 70 -17.06 -13.95 25.37
N LEU A 71 -16.11 -13.52 24.53
CA LEU A 71 -15.29 -12.33 24.74
C LEU A 71 -15.84 -11.14 23.96
N ASN A 72 -15.60 -9.94 24.47
CA ASN A 72 -15.90 -8.72 23.73
C ASN A 72 -14.88 -8.51 22.60
N PRO A 73 -15.31 -8.37 21.34
CA PRO A 73 -14.39 -8.12 20.24
C PRO A 73 -13.72 -6.75 20.41
N VAL A 74 -12.46 -6.66 19.98
CA VAL A 74 -11.70 -5.41 20.01
C VAL A 74 -12.45 -4.32 19.23
N LYS A 75 -12.47 -3.08 19.77
CA LYS A 75 -13.11 -1.95 19.11
C LYS A 75 -12.47 -1.72 17.73
N GLY A 76 -13.30 -1.50 16.72
CA GLY A 76 -12.82 -1.39 15.34
C GLY A 76 -11.80 -0.28 15.11
N ILE A 77 -11.85 0.81 15.88
CA ILE A 77 -10.86 1.89 15.80
C ILE A 77 -9.44 1.41 16.17
N TRP A 78 -9.30 0.52 17.16
CA TRP A 78 -8.01 -0.04 17.52
C TRP A 78 -7.49 -0.99 16.46
N LEU A 79 -8.37 -1.81 15.87
CA LEU A 79 -8.00 -2.65 14.73
C LEU A 79 -7.54 -1.81 13.54
N LEU A 80 -8.25 -0.72 13.23
CA LEU A 80 -7.88 0.22 12.16
C LEU A 80 -6.47 0.78 12.39
N LEU A 81 -6.20 1.30 13.59
CA LEU A 81 -4.90 1.92 13.91
C LEU A 81 -3.76 0.91 13.87
N VAL A 82 -3.94 -0.27 14.47
CA VAL A 82 -2.88 -1.30 14.53
C VAL A 82 -2.58 -1.86 13.15
N LEU A 83 -3.60 -2.15 12.34
CA LEU A 83 -3.41 -2.65 10.98
C LEU A 83 -2.77 -1.59 10.09
N SER A 84 -3.25 -0.35 10.17
CA SER A 84 -2.70 0.74 9.35
C SER A 84 -1.24 1.05 9.68
N LEU A 85 -0.91 1.14 10.98
CA LEU A 85 0.46 1.37 11.42
C LEU A 85 1.36 0.19 11.06
N GLY A 86 0.87 -1.04 11.25
CA GLY A 86 1.59 -2.25 10.88
C GLY A 86 1.94 -2.29 9.40
N THR A 87 0.97 -2.08 8.52
CA THR A 87 1.20 -2.03 7.06
C THR A 87 2.16 -0.91 6.69
N LEU A 88 1.99 0.28 7.26
CA LEU A 88 2.86 1.42 6.95
C LEU A 88 4.32 1.12 7.29
N VAL A 89 4.57 0.58 8.49
CA VAL A 89 5.93 0.20 8.92
C VAL A 89 6.48 -0.91 8.04
N PHE A 90 5.73 -1.98 7.79
CA PHE A 90 6.21 -3.10 6.97
C PHE A 90 6.45 -2.69 5.52
N CYS A 91 5.53 -1.95 4.89
CA CYS A 91 5.75 -1.47 3.52
C CYS A 91 6.96 -0.55 3.44
N PHE A 92 7.08 0.44 4.32
CA PHE A 92 8.23 1.33 4.31
C PHE A 92 9.56 0.57 4.52
N SER A 93 9.62 -0.30 5.53
CA SER A 93 10.83 -1.05 5.84
C SER A 93 11.20 -2.04 4.74
N LEU A 94 10.25 -2.81 4.22
CA LEU A 94 10.52 -3.80 3.17
C LEU A 94 10.91 -3.12 1.85
N ASP A 95 10.26 -2.01 1.50
CA ASP A 95 10.58 -1.26 0.30
C ASP A 95 11.98 -0.63 0.40
N LEU A 96 12.31 -0.05 1.56
CA LEU A 96 13.66 0.46 1.83
C LEU A 96 14.72 -0.64 1.73
N LEU A 97 14.48 -1.80 2.34
CA LEU A 97 15.41 -2.94 2.26
C LEU A 97 15.58 -3.41 0.82
N TYR A 98 14.48 -3.50 0.05
CA TYR A 98 14.55 -3.88 -1.35
C TYR A 98 15.37 -2.88 -2.16
N CYS A 99 15.14 -1.57 -2.00
CA CYS A 99 15.89 -0.54 -2.71
C CYS A 99 17.38 -0.51 -2.34
N GLN A 100 17.73 -0.82 -1.09
CA GLN A 100 19.12 -0.81 -0.64
C GLN A 100 19.91 -2.06 -1.03
N PHE A 101 19.25 -3.22 -1.10
CA PHE A 101 19.93 -4.51 -1.27
C PHE A 101 19.69 -5.19 -2.62
N VAL A 102 18.63 -4.83 -3.33
CA VAL A 102 18.20 -5.53 -4.55
C VAL A 102 18.20 -4.60 -5.75
N ASP A 103 17.30 -3.61 -5.78
CA ASP A 103 17.16 -2.73 -6.94
C ASP A 103 16.49 -1.39 -6.59
N ALA A 104 17.09 -0.30 -7.03
CA ALA A 104 16.62 1.08 -6.87
C ALA A 104 16.17 1.72 -8.19
N SER A 105 16.02 0.96 -9.27
CA SER A 105 15.62 1.45 -10.59
C SER A 105 14.26 2.16 -10.57
N ILE A 106 13.23 1.54 -9.98
CA ILE A 106 11.87 2.09 -9.92
C ILE A 106 11.79 3.47 -9.25
N PRO A 107 12.32 3.69 -8.02
CA PRO A 107 12.27 5.03 -7.41
C PRO A 107 13.07 6.07 -8.18
N GLN A 108 14.15 5.70 -8.85
CA GLN A 108 14.92 6.60 -9.72
C GLN A 108 14.13 6.98 -10.97
N THR A 109 13.63 5.98 -11.70
CA THR A 109 12.80 6.16 -12.89
C THR A 109 11.55 6.99 -12.57
N TYR A 110 10.94 6.79 -11.41
CA TYR A 110 9.80 7.60 -10.98
C TYR A 110 10.19 9.07 -10.77
N ALA A 111 11.27 9.34 -10.04
CA ALA A 111 11.75 10.69 -9.80
C ALA A 111 12.09 11.44 -11.09
N GLU A 112 12.76 10.77 -12.02
CA GLU A 112 13.10 11.32 -13.34
C GLU A 112 11.84 11.58 -14.19
N THR A 113 10.89 10.65 -14.17
CA THR A 113 9.60 10.81 -14.85
C THR A 113 8.84 12.02 -14.32
N VAL A 114 8.78 12.20 -13.00
CA VAL A 114 8.13 13.36 -12.36
C VAL A 114 8.86 14.66 -12.74
N ALA A 115 10.19 14.66 -12.81
CA ALA A 115 10.97 15.81 -13.25
C ALA A 115 10.65 16.20 -14.71
N GLN A 116 10.53 15.21 -15.61
CA GLN A 116 10.13 15.45 -17.00
C GLN A 116 8.72 16.00 -17.12
N MET A 117 7.76 15.53 -16.31
CA MET A 117 6.43 16.12 -16.25
C MET A 117 6.47 17.59 -15.82
N SER A 118 7.30 17.92 -14.82
CA SER A 118 7.48 19.32 -14.39
C SER A 118 8.03 20.19 -15.51
N LEU A 119 9.04 19.71 -16.24
CA LEU A 119 9.64 20.41 -17.38
C LEU A 119 8.60 20.66 -18.48
N LYS A 120 7.81 19.65 -18.85
CA LYS A 120 6.70 19.78 -19.81
C LYS A 120 5.64 20.80 -19.33
N GLY A 121 5.46 20.95 -18.02
CA GLY A 121 4.57 21.94 -17.38
C GLY A 121 5.16 23.35 -17.24
N GLY A 122 6.34 23.62 -17.78
CA GLY A 122 6.97 24.95 -17.75
C GLY A 122 7.68 25.29 -16.43
N ARG A 123 7.88 24.32 -15.54
CA ARG A 123 8.70 24.47 -14.33
C ARG A 123 9.99 23.70 -14.50
N VAL A 124 11.12 24.38 -14.42
CA VAL A 124 12.44 23.73 -14.35
C VAL A 124 12.63 23.22 -12.92
N PRO A 125 12.56 21.90 -12.67
CA PRO A 125 12.80 21.35 -11.35
C PRO A 125 14.29 21.51 -10.98
N ASP A 126 14.56 21.71 -9.69
CA ASP A 126 15.92 21.73 -9.18
C ASP A 126 16.48 20.30 -9.16
N ASP A 127 17.59 20.07 -9.87
CA ASP A 127 18.26 18.77 -9.96
C ASP A 127 18.60 18.17 -8.58
N SER A 128 18.89 19.02 -7.58
CA SER A 128 19.17 18.58 -6.22
C SER A 128 17.95 17.96 -5.54
N VAL A 129 16.75 18.49 -5.83
CA VAL A 129 15.48 17.98 -5.31
C VAL A 129 15.13 16.66 -5.98
N VAL A 130 15.32 16.56 -7.30
CA VAL A 130 15.06 15.33 -8.06
C VAL A 130 15.96 14.19 -7.56
N ARG A 131 17.26 14.46 -7.37
CA ARG A 131 18.20 13.46 -6.84
C ARG A 131 17.87 13.05 -5.40
N SER A 132 17.48 14.00 -4.56
CA SER A 132 17.08 13.69 -3.17
C SER A 132 15.81 12.85 -3.14
N PHE A 133 14.84 13.14 -4.01
CA PHE A 133 13.62 12.37 -4.14
C PHE A 133 13.89 10.95 -4.66
N ALA A 134 14.79 10.79 -5.64
CA ALA A 134 15.20 9.50 -6.20
C ALA A 134 15.86 8.55 -5.18
N GLN A 135 16.42 9.09 -4.09
CA GLN A 135 17.02 8.29 -3.01
C GLN A 135 16.00 7.72 -2.02
N LEU A 136 14.75 8.21 -2.05
CA LEU A 136 13.70 7.70 -1.21
C LEU A 136 13.15 6.39 -1.78
N PRO A 137 12.77 5.42 -0.93
CA PRO A 137 12.03 4.25 -1.40
C PRO A 137 10.71 4.68 -2.03
N PHE A 138 10.27 3.96 -3.05
CA PHE A 138 9.11 4.34 -3.87
C PHE A 138 7.83 4.53 -3.03
N PHE A 139 7.66 3.74 -1.98
CA PHE A 139 6.58 3.85 -1.01
C PHE A 139 6.57 5.22 -0.30
N ALA A 140 7.76 5.75 0.04
CA ALA A 140 7.90 7.06 0.68
C ALA A 140 7.67 8.20 -0.33
N GLN A 141 8.07 8.01 -1.59
CA GLN A 141 7.78 8.96 -2.67
C GLN A 141 6.27 9.16 -2.88
N ASN A 142 5.44 8.17 -2.52
CA ASN A 142 3.98 8.19 -2.64
C ASN A 142 3.25 8.11 -1.28
N ILE A 143 3.90 8.56 -0.20
CA ILE A 143 3.45 8.33 1.17
C ILE A 143 2.03 8.83 1.44
N PHE A 144 1.64 9.98 0.88
CA PHE A 144 0.32 10.56 1.12
C PHE A 144 -0.80 9.68 0.56
N MET A 145 -0.69 9.27 -0.71
CA MET A 145 -1.66 8.39 -1.35
C MET A 145 -1.68 7.01 -0.68
N ASN A 146 -0.51 6.49 -0.32
CA ASN A 146 -0.41 5.21 0.38
C ASN A 146 -1.11 5.25 1.75
N ILE A 147 -0.91 6.29 2.56
CA ILE A 147 -1.59 6.44 3.86
C ILE A 147 -3.11 6.48 3.69
N ILE A 148 -3.61 7.31 2.76
CA ILE A 148 -5.06 7.42 2.51
C ILE A 148 -5.62 6.06 2.10
N SER A 149 -4.98 5.37 1.17
CA SER A 149 -5.41 4.06 0.70
C SER A 149 -5.35 2.97 1.78
N ILE A 150 -4.33 2.99 2.65
CA ILE A 150 -4.25 2.07 3.80
C ILE A 150 -5.45 2.27 4.73
N ILE A 151 -5.74 3.52 5.09
CA ILE A 151 -6.85 3.84 5.99
C ILE A 151 -8.18 3.42 5.35
N LEU A 152 -8.42 3.79 4.09
CA LEU A 152 -9.64 3.44 3.38
C LEU A 152 -9.78 1.92 3.21
N GLY A 153 -8.70 1.22 2.88
CA GLY A 153 -8.68 -0.24 2.71
C GLY A 153 -9.04 -0.95 4.01
N ASN A 154 -8.46 -0.51 5.12
CA ASN A 154 -8.80 -1.05 6.44
C ASN A 154 -10.22 -0.71 6.89
N VAL A 155 -10.74 0.47 6.56
CA VAL A 155 -12.15 0.82 6.83
C VAL A 155 -13.08 -0.12 6.07
N LEU A 156 -12.81 -0.36 4.78
CA LEU A 156 -13.57 -1.31 3.95
C LEU A 156 -13.48 -2.73 4.53
N ALA A 157 -12.28 -3.20 4.86
CA ALA A 157 -12.06 -4.51 5.47
C ALA A 157 -12.83 -4.67 6.79
N LEU A 158 -12.86 -3.61 7.62
CA LEU A 158 -13.66 -3.60 8.85
C LEU A 158 -15.16 -3.67 8.56
N MET A 159 -15.67 -2.92 7.58
CA MET A 159 -17.08 -2.97 7.22
C MET A 159 -17.50 -4.35 6.72
N ILE A 160 -16.72 -4.93 5.80
CA ILE A 160 -17.00 -6.24 5.21
C ILE A 160 -16.85 -7.35 6.25
N GLY A 161 -15.72 -7.40 6.95
CA GLY A 161 -15.46 -8.39 8.01
C GLY A 161 -16.50 -8.32 9.13
N ARG A 162 -17.01 -7.11 9.45
CA ARG A 162 -18.12 -6.96 10.39
C ARG A 162 -19.43 -7.51 9.85
N SER A 163 -19.74 -7.25 8.58
CA SER A 163 -20.96 -7.73 7.93
C SER A 163 -21.02 -9.26 7.91
N ILE A 164 -19.91 -9.91 7.56
CA ILE A 164 -19.81 -11.37 7.49
C ILE A 164 -19.90 -12.01 8.89
N ALA A 165 -19.39 -11.34 9.95
CA ALA A 165 -19.44 -11.88 11.31
C ALA A 165 -20.80 -11.68 12.03
N LYS A 166 -21.65 -10.76 11.60
CA LYS A 166 -22.95 -10.46 12.25
C LYS A 166 -23.91 -11.66 12.36
N PRO A 167 -24.09 -12.50 11.32
CA PRO A 167 -25.04 -13.62 11.35
C PRO A 167 -24.67 -14.73 12.34
N LEU A 168 -23.41 -14.80 12.78
CA LEU A 168 -22.91 -15.83 13.70
C LEU A 168 -23.27 -15.53 15.16
N VAL A 169 -23.58 -14.27 15.50
CA VAL A 169 -23.94 -13.86 16.86
C VAL A 169 -25.18 -14.61 17.37
N PRO A 170 -26.33 -14.64 16.67
CA PRO A 170 -27.52 -15.35 17.14
C PRO A 170 -27.44 -16.88 17.07
N GLN A 171 -26.43 -17.47 16.42
CA GLN A 171 -26.26 -18.92 16.32
C GLN A 171 -25.33 -19.49 17.41
N LEU A 172 -24.58 -18.63 18.09
CA LEU A 172 -23.57 -18.99 19.09
C LEU A 172 -23.90 -18.45 20.50
N THR A 173 -24.94 -17.64 20.64
CA THR A 173 -25.57 -17.24 21.91
C THR A 173 -26.80 -18.07 22.17
#